data_AF-A0A0D2BTX7-F1
#
_entry.id   AF-A0A0D2BTX7-F1
#
_cell.length_a   1.000
_cell.length_b   1.000
_cell.length_c   1.000
_cell.angle_alpha   90.00
_cell.angle_beta   90.00
_cell.angle_gamma   90.00
#
_symmetry.space_group_name_H-M   'P 1'
#
loop_
_entity.id
_entity.type
_entity.pdbx_description
1 polymer ?
#
loop_
_entity_poly.entity_id
_entity_poly.type
_entity_poly.pdbx_seq_one_letter_code
_entity_poly.pdbx_strand_id
1 'polypeptide(L)'
;MSSSKFTAPLCAQVHEAEDGRVKLPEEAPQILSRVFFSLYTGDYNETVSESVPECFHILLQYHPVEKPTPDNEKWSGFIVESLKTDALVYKCADMLGVEALKNLAVERFLLQAPAAVSIDGFEEALRVMYESTASNDQMLRIPATRVCIQKYSLVANREETIKVILKHEPVVWDVATSLLEEFAAEKASLYAKYTKEKAKLEFQPNFFRDELEKVVDQMSDRDKAAAKRRIARHQAYAQALHR
;
A
#
# COMPACT_ATOMS: atom_id res chain seq x y z
N MET A 1 -2.04 35.23 25.36
CA MET A 1 -1.89 34.35 26.54
C MET A 1 -2.51 33.01 26.19
N SER A 2 -1.67 32.05 25.80
CA SER A 2 -2.09 30.75 25.24
C SER A 2 -2.46 29.80 26.37
N SER A 3 -3.74 29.43 26.44
CA SER A 3 -4.27 28.48 27.41
C SER A 3 -4.00 27.06 26.87
N SER A 4 -2.80 26.54 27.15
CA SER A 4 -2.42 25.19 26.75
C SER A 4 -3.19 24.18 27.59
N LYS A 5 -4.27 23.63 27.03
CA LYS A 5 -5.05 22.51 27.62
C LYS A 5 -4.28 21.17 27.64
N PHE A 6 -3.02 21.18 27.22
CA PHE A 6 -2.21 19.98 27.00
C PHE A 6 -1.67 19.34 28.29
N THR A 7 -1.52 20.09 29.38
CA THR A 7 -0.82 19.57 30.57
C THR A 7 -1.73 18.89 31.60
N ALA A 8 -3.05 19.11 31.53
CA ALA A 8 -3.98 18.60 32.54
C ALA A 8 -4.14 17.06 32.57
N PRO A 9 -4.18 16.33 31.43
CA PRO A 9 -4.34 14.87 31.46
C PRO A 9 -3.06 14.12 31.82
N LEU A 10 -1.88 14.64 31.41
CA LEU A 10 -0.60 14.01 31.74
C LEU A 10 -0.41 13.92 33.25
N CYS A 11 -0.64 15.02 33.98
CA CYS A 11 -0.44 15.06 35.43
C CYS A 11 -1.38 14.13 36.23
N ALA A 12 -2.47 13.63 35.66
CA ALA A 12 -3.43 12.78 36.37
C ALA A 12 -3.00 11.31 36.45
N GLN A 13 -2.13 10.85 35.54
CA GLN A 13 -1.70 9.45 35.48
C GLN A 13 -0.27 9.21 35.97
N VAL A 14 0.56 10.26 36.06
CA VAL A 14 1.92 10.13 36.61
C VAL A 14 1.93 10.54 38.08
N HIS A 15 2.22 9.57 38.96
CA HIS A 15 2.52 9.78 40.38
C HIS A 15 3.83 10.59 40.62
N GLU A 16 4.33 11.31 39.63
CA GLU A 16 5.62 12.02 39.62
C GLU A 16 5.55 13.45 40.18
N ALA A 17 4.41 13.84 40.74
CA ALA A 17 4.16 15.20 41.17
C ALA A 17 4.99 15.66 42.38
N GLU A 18 5.75 14.77 43.05
CA GLU A 18 6.57 15.14 44.22
C GLU A 18 8.04 15.46 43.87
N ASP A 19 8.64 14.77 42.90
CA ASP A 19 10.08 14.93 42.57
C ASP A 19 10.35 15.86 41.37
N GLY A 20 9.31 16.27 40.63
CA GLY A 20 9.44 17.12 39.45
C GLY A 20 10.25 16.50 38.31
N ARG A 21 10.34 15.16 38.26
CA ARG A 21 11.07 14.40 37.24
C ARG A 21 10.15 13.40 36.56
N VAL A 22 10.18 13.37 35.23
CA VAL A 22 9.45 12.39 34.42
C VAL A 22 10.40 11.30 33.92
N LYS A 23 10.14 10.04 34.31
CA LYS A 23 10.81 8.84 33.81
C LYS A 23 10.22 8.48 32.46
N LEU A 24 10.88 8.94 31.41
CA LEU A 24 10.55 8.55 30.04
C LEU A 24 11.14 7.18 29.72
N PRO A 25 10.55 6.42 28.79
CA PRO A 25 11.14 5.17 28.31
C PRO A 25 12.53 5.44 27.74
N GLU A 26 13.54 4.71 28.20
CA GLU A 26 14.93 4.88 27.72
C GLU A 26 15.12 4.46 26.25
N GLU A 27 14.13 3.76 25.67
CA GLU A 27 14.30 2.98 24.45
C GLU A 27 14.53 3.79 23.18
N ALA A 28 14.31 5.12 23.15
CA ALA A 28 14.62 5.93 21.97
C ALA A 28 14.65 7.46 22.26
N PRO A 29 15.74 8.01 22.83
CA PRO A 29 15.83 9.45 23.11
C PRO A 29 15.68 10.32 21.85
N GLN A 30 16.06 9.81 20.68
CA GLN A 30 15.90 10.50 19.40
C GLN A 30 14.43 10.62 19.01
N ILE A 31 13.61 9.58 19.22
CA ILE A 31 12.17 9.63 18.93
C ILE A 31 11.47 10.59 19.89
N LEU A 32 11.80 10.54 21.18
CA LEU A 32 11.27 11.50 22.15
C LEU A 32 11.63 12.94 21.78
N SER A 33 12.85 13.19 21.32
CA SER A 33 13.25 14.52 20.85
C SER A 33 12.41 15.00 19.67
N ARG A 34 12.09 14.10 18.71
CA ARG A 34 11.18 14.39 17.59
C ARG A 34 9.74 14.65 18.06
N VAL A 35 9.25 13.88 19.02
CA VAL A 35 7.94 14.08 19.65
C VAL A 35 7.88 15.46 20.30
N PHE A 36 8.85 15.81 21.16
CA PHE A 36 8.90 17.13 21.79
C PHE A 36 8.99 18.25 20.77
N PHE A 37 9.83 18.09 19.75
CA PHE A 37 9.95 19.05 18.67
C PHE A 37 8.60 19.30 17.97
N SER A 38 7.86 18.23 17.65
CA SER A 38 6.54 18.35 17.04
C SER A 38 5.48 19.01 17.93
N LEU A 39 5.64 19.01 19.25
CA LEU A 39 4.75 19.77 20.13
C LEU A 39 4.93 21.29 19.96
N TYR A 40 6.09 21.73 19.48
CA TYR A 40 6.37 23.14 19.20
C TYR A 40 6.08 23.52 17.76
N THR A 41 6.39 22.65 16.79
CA THR A 41 6.29 22.95 15.35
C THR A 41 5.02 22.41 14.69
N GLY A 42 4.42 21.37 15.27
CA GLY A 42 3.37 20.56 14.64
C GLY A 42 3.90 19.48 13.70
N ASP A 43 5.23 19.33 13.55
CA ASP A 43 5.85 18.39 12.61
C ASP A 43 7.12 17.75 13.19
N TYR A 44 7.17 16.41 13.25
CA TYR A 44 8.34 15.64 13.73
C TYR A 44 9.32 15.18 12.63
N ASN A 45 9.01 15.43 11.35
CA ASN A 45 9.88 15.17 10.19
C ASN A 45 10.44 16.44 9.57
N GLU A 46 10.03 17.62 10.06
CA GLU A 46 10.57 18.88 9.60
C GLU A 46 12.08 18.89 9.87
N THR A 47 12.86 18.88 8.79
CA THR A 47 14.29 19.13 8.85
C THR A 47 14.46 20.45 9.53
N VAL A 48 15.27 20.49 10.58
CA VAL A 48 15.59 21.67 11.38
C VAL A 48 15.66 22.90 10.46
N SER A 49 14.55 23.64 10.41
CA SER A 49 14.48 24.89 9.67
C SER A 49 15.38 25.89 10.37
N GLU A 50 15.87 26.91 9.66
CA GLU A 50 16.58 28.05 10.28
C GLU A 50 15.76 28.73 11.40
N SER A 51 14.44 28.46 11.47
CA SER A 51 13.54 28.92 12.53
C SER A 51 13.59 28.13 13.84
N VAL A 52 14.36 27.03 13.91
CA VAL A 52 14.46 26.20 15.12
C VAL A 52 15.48 26.79 16.09
N PRO A 53 15.13 27.01 17.38
CA PRO A 53 16.09 27.49 18.37
C PRO A 53 17.30 26.56 18.51
N GLU A 54 18.48 27.14 18.66
CA GLU A 54 19.76 26.43 18.65
C GLU A 54 19.88 25.33 19.70
N CYS A 55 19.14 25.45 20.82
CA CYS A 55 19.08 24.42 21.86
C CYS A 55 18.49 23.08 21.38
N PHE A 56 17.63 23.08 20.37
CA PHE A 56 17.09 21.85 19.79
C PHE A 56 18.08 21.13 18.87
N HIS A 57 19.11 21.81 18.36
CA HIS A 57 20.15 21.16 17.54
C HIS A 57 20.91 20.07 18.32
N ILE A 58 21.13 20.30 19.62
CA ILE A 58 21.79 19.34 20.51
C ILE A 58 20.90 18.11 20.74
N LEU A 59 19.59 18.34 20.96
CA LEU A 59 18.62 17.26 21.23
C LEU A 59 18.39 16.38 20.00
N LEU A 60 18.34 16.99 18.82
CA LEU A 60 18.07 16.26 17.59
C LEU A 60 19.27 15.46 17.06
N GLN A 61 20.45 15.56 17.71
CA GLN A 61 21.72 14.94 17.26
C GLN A 61 21.84 14.98 15.73
N TYR A 62 21.61 16.18 15.18
CA TYR A 62 21.33 16.34 13.78
C TYR A 62 22.56 15.98 12.96
N HIS A 63 22.60 14.75 12.45
CA HIS A 63 23.32 14.49 11.21
C HIS A 63 22.47 15.12 10.11
N PRO A 64 22.97 16.12 9.36
CA PRO A 64 22.26 16.61 8.20
C PRO A 64 21.99 15.41 7.32
N VAL A 65 20.73 14.98 7.29
CA VAL A 65 20.27 14.01 6.32
C VAL A 65 20.38 14.77 5.02
N GLU A 66 21.49 14.58 4.31
CA GLU A 66 21.62 15.04 2.94
C GLU A 66 20.35 14.61 2.24
N LYS A 67 19.56 15.58 1.75
CA LYS A 67 18.32 15.29 1.05
C LYS A 67 18.67 14.21 0.03
N PRO A 68 18.10 13.00 0.14
CA PRO A 68 18.55 11.90 -0.66
C PRO A 68 18.47 12.33 -2.12
N THR A 69 19.63 12.33 -2.80
CA THR A 69 19.65 12.48 -4.24
C THR A 69 18.86 11.31 -4.82
N PRO A 70 18.17 11.49 -5.96
CA PRO A 70 17.33 10.43 -6.56
C PRO A 70 18.09 9.17 -7.03
N ASP A 71 19.33 8.96 -6.57
CA ASP A 71 20.01 7.67 -6.70
C ASP A 71 19.22 6.60 -5.91
N ASN A 72 18.67 5.65 -6.68
CA ASN A 72 17.58 4.76 -6.27
C ASN A 72 17.83 3.93 -4.99
N GLU A 73 19.07 3.64 -4.62
CA GLU A 73 19.39 2.76 -3.48
C GLU A 73 19.34 3.46 -2.11
N LYS A 74 19.56 4.78 -2.04
CA LYS A 74 19.48 5.50 -0.76
C LYS A 74 18.04 5.84 -0.39
N TRP A 75 17.18 6.02 -1.39
CA TRP A 75 15.78 6.38 -1.21
C TRP A 75 14.97 5.27 -0.54
N SER A 76 15.24 4.01 -0.86
CA SER A 76 14.60 2.85 -0.25
C SER A 76 14.84 2.77 1.25
N GLY A 77 16.09 2.88 1.67
CA GLY A 77 16.47 2.88 3.08
C GLY A 77 15.79 4.03 3.85
N PHE A 78 15.71 5.21 3.24
CA PHE A 78 15.03 6.36 3.84
C PHE A 78 13.55 6.11 4.10
N ILE A 79 12.80 5.50 3.16
CA ILE A 79 11.38 5.18 3.35
C ILE A 79 11.21 4.19 4.52
N VAL A 80 12.02 3.14 4.58
CA VAL A 80 11.92 2.12 5.64
C VAL A 80 12.20 2.73 7.02
N GLU A 81 13.22 3.57 7.15
CA GLU A 81 13.53 4.26 8.41
C GLU A 81 12.47 5.30 8.79
N SER A 82 11.85 5.97 7.81
CA SER A 82 10.71 6.85 8.05
C SER A 82 9.54 6.08 8.64
N LEU A 83 9.18 4.92 8.08
CA LEU A 83 8.10 4.08 8.62
C LEU A 83 8.38 3.60 10.06
N LYS A 84 9.62 3.21 10.37
CA LYS A 84 10.02 2.87 11.74
C LYS A 84 9.86 4.06 12.69
N THR A 85 10.29 5.24 12.25
CA THR A 85 10.12 6.48 13.00
C THR A 85 8.64 6.76 13.26
N ASP A 86 7.79 6.71 12.23
CA ASP A 86 6.37 6.98 12.35
C ASP A 86 5.69 6.02 13.34
N ALA A 87 6.05 4.72 13.31
CA ALA A 87 5.55 3.73 14.27
C ALA A 87 5.99 4.01 15.72
N LEU A 88 7.23 4.45 15.94
CA LEU A 88 7.72 4.79 17.27
C LEU A 88 7.12 6.11 17.77
N VAL A 89 6.95 7.10 16.91
CA VAL A 89 6.24 8.35 17.23
C VAL A 89 4.79 8.06 17.59
N TYR A 90 4.12 7.16 16.88
CA TYR A 90 2.77 6.69 17.22
C TYR A 90 2.72 6.13 18.64
N LYS A 91 3.62 5.20 18.99
CA LYS A 91 3.73 4.63 20.35
C LYS A 91 3.92 5.71 21.41
N CYS A 92 4.88 6.62 21.20
CA CYS A 92 5.14 7.70 22.14
C CYS A 92 3.94 8.65 22.27
N ALA A 93 3.29 9.00 21.16
CA ALA A 93 2.12 9.87 21.16
C ALA A 93 0.93 9.23 21.91
N ASP A 94 0.71 7.92 21.73
CA ASP A 94 -0.30 7.16 22.45
C ASP A 94 -0.01 7.13 23.96
N MET A 95 1.23 6.83 24.34
CA MET A 95 1.68 6.84 25.74
C MET A 95 1.52 8.20 26.42
N LEU A 96 1.75 9.30 25.68
CA LEU A 96 1.62 10.67 26.18
C LEU A 96 0.20 11.23 26.05
N GLY A 97 -0.73 10.50 25.43
CA GLY A 97 -2.09 10.98 25.18
C GLY A 97 -2.17 12.16 24.20
N VAL A 98 -1.20 12.27 23.27
CA VAL A 98 -1.15 13.34 22.26
C VAL A 98 -1.81 12.89 20.96
N GLU A 99 -3.14 12.97 20.94
CA GLU A 99 -3.97 12.44 19.85
C GLU A 99 -3.65 13.05 18.47
N ALA A 100 -3.35 14.36 18.40
CA ALA A 100 -3.00 15.01 17.13
C ALA A 100 -1.72 14.43 16.52
N LEU A 101 -0.70 14.16 17.35
CA LEU A 101 0.57 13.58 16.91
C LEU A 101 0.40 12.11 16.53
N LYS A 102 -0.42 11.37 17.29
CA LYS A 102 -0.79 9.99 16.98
C LYS A 102 -1.44 9.89 15.59
N ASN A 103 -2.41 10.76 15.29
CA ASN A 103 -3.05 10.81 13.97
C ASN A 103 -2.07 11.19 12.85
N LEU A 104 -1.19 12.16 13.07
CA LEU A 104 -0.16 12.53 12.09
C LEU A 104 0.80 11.37 11.80
N ALA A 105 1.16 10.57 12.81
CA ALA A 105 1.95 9.37 12.64
C ALA A 105 1.27 8.29 11.82
N VAL A 106 -0.03 8.06 12.06
CA VAL A 106 -0.85 7.14 11.25
C VAL A 106 -0.89 7.59 9.79
N GLU A 107 -1.20 8.87 9.55
CA GLU A 107 -1.31 9.42 8.19
C GLU A 107 -0.02 9.22 7.40
N ARG A 108 1.13 9.55 8.00
CA ARG A 108 2.44 9.42 7.35
C ARG A 108 2.82 7.97 7.09
N PHE A 109 2.63 7.10 8.08
CA PHE A 109 2.93 5.68 7.93
C PHE A 109 2.10 5.08 6.79
N LEU A 110 0.78 5.30 6.80
CA LEU A 110 -0.14 4.72 5.82
C LEU A 110 0.00 5.34 4.42
N LEU A 111 0.46 6.58 4.32
CA LEU A 111 0.80 7.21 3.04
C LEU A 111 2.00 6.53 2.37
N GLN A 112 3.03 6.19 3.15
CA GLN A 112 4.28 5.62 2.63
C GLN A 112 4.24 4.09 2.48
N ALA A 113 3.50 3.39 3.35
CA ALA A 113 3.47 1.94 3.39
C ALA A 113 3.19 1.26 2.03
N PRO A 114 2.24 1.71 1.19
CA PRO A 114 1.96 1.07 -0.09
C PRO A 114 3.15 1.05 -1.06
N ALA A 115 4.01 2.07 -1.03
CA ALA A 115 5.22 2.13 -1.83
C ALA A 115 6.36 1.31 -1.21
N ALA A 116 6.37 1.21 0.13
CA ALA A 116 7.39 0.47 0.87
C ALA A 116 7.24 -1.05 0.80
N VAL A 117 6.05 -1.58 0.48
CA VAL A 117 5.82 -3.05 0.39
C VAL A 117 6.83 -3.75 -0.52
N SER A 118 7.28 -3.09 -1.59
CA SER A 118 8.26 -3.64 -2.53
C SER A 118 9.72 -3.38 -2.13
N ILE A 119 9.98 -2.68 -1.03
CA ILE A 119 11.31 -2.24 -0.61
C ILE A 119 11.93 -3.22 0.39
N ASP A 120 13.22 -3.50 0.22
CA ASP A 120 13.99 -4.32 1.16
C ASP A 120 14.14 -3.67 2.53
N GLY A 121 13.94 -4.47 3.58
CA GLY A 121 13.87 -3.99 4.96
C GLY A 121 12.47 -3.59 5.44
N PHE A 122 11.44 -3.62 4.57
CA PHE A 122 10.07 -3.30 4.97
C PHE A 122 9.55 -4.16 6.13
N GLU A 123 9.99 -5.42 6.22
CA GLU A 123 9.69 -6.33 7.33
C GLU A 123 10.13 -5.78 8.69
N GLU A 124 11.23 -5.02 8.76
CA GLU A 124 11.71 -4.42 10.00
C GLU A 124 10.80 -3.26 10.45
N ALA A 125 10.30 -2.46 9.50
CA ALA A 125 9.32 -1.42 9.79
C ALA A 125 7.99 -2.02 10.30
N LEU A 126 7.52 -3.10 9.68
CA LEU A 126 6.34 -3.83 10.15
C LEU A 126 6.55 -4.42 11.55
N ARG A 127 7.73 -5.01 11.82
CA ARG A 127 8.05 -5.56 13.14
C ARG A 127 7.97 -4.49 14.21
N VAL A 128 8.63 -3.35 13.99
CA VAL A 128 8.58 -2.20 14.91
C VAL A 128 7.14 -1.76 15.13
N MET A 129 6.33 -1.65 14.06
CA MET A 129 4.92 -1.28 14.17
C MET A 129 4.10 -2.29 14.99
N TYR A 130 4.23 -3.59 14.74
CA TYR A 130 3.50 -4.63 15.48
C TYR A 130 3.93 -4.75 16.95
N GLU A 131 5.19 -4.48 17.25
CA GLU A 131 5.72 -4.48 18.63
C GLU A 131 5.38 -3.17 19.36
N SER A 132 5.09 -2.10 18.63
CA SER A 132 4.77 -0.77 19.15
C SER A 132 3.27 -0.50 19.32
N THR A 133 2.41 -1.43 18.89
CA THR A 133 0.95 -1.27 18.89
C THR A 133 0.26 -2.44 19.60
N ALA A 134 -0.88 -2.16 20.24
CA ALA A 134 -1.72 -3.23 20.78
C ALA A 134 -2.25 -4.15 19.66
N SER A 135 -2.53 -5.41 19.98
CA SER A 135 -3.04 -6.39 19.00
C SER A 135 -4.41 -6.02 18.42
N ASN A 136 -5.20 -5.22 19.14
CA ASN A 136 -6.50 -4.71 18.71
C ASN A 136 -6.43 -3.26 18.18
N ASP A 137 -5.24 -2.73 17.89
CA ASP A 137 -5.07 -1.35 17.44
C ASP A 137 -5.75 -1.12 16.07
N GLN A 138 -6.76 -0.26 16.07
CA GLN A 138 -7.60 0.00 14.89
C GLN A 138 -7.06 1.12 14.00
N MET A 139 -6.14 1.95 14.50
CA MET A 139 -5.71 3.16 13.81
C MET A 139 -4.50 2.90 12.90
N LEU A 140 -3.51 2.16 13.38
CA LEU A 140 -2.27 1.90 12.64
C LEU A 140 -2.17 0.43 12.22
N ARG A 141 -2.32 -0.50 13.17
CA ARG A 141 -2.01 -1.92 12.96
C ARG A 141 -2.93 -2.58 11.95
N ILE A 142 -4.24 -2.50 12.15
CA ILE A 142 -5.23 -3.09 11.22
C ILE A 142 -5.11 -2.47 9.82
N PRO A 143 -5.06 -1.14 9.65
CA PRO A 143 -4.87 -0.53 8.32
C PRO A 143 -3.54 -0.89 7.65
N ALA A 144 -2.42 -0.94 8.37
CA ALA A 144 -1.13 -1.35 7.81
C ALA A 144 -1.14 -2.82 7.36
N THR A 145 -1.76 -3.70 8.15
CA THR A 145 -1.96 -5.11 7.78
C THR A 145 -2.82 -5.21 6.51
N ARG A 146 -3.87 -4.39 6.41
CA ARG A 146 -4.72 -4.31 5.21
C ARG A 146 -3.92 -3.88 3.97
N VAL A 147 -2.98 -2.94 4.08
CA VAL A 147 -2.09 -2.57 2.97
C VAL A 147 -1.30 -3.78 2.47
N CYS A 148 -0.77 -4.60 3.38
CA CYS A 148 -0.05 -5.82 3.03
C CYS A 148 -0.95 -6.83 2.29
N ILE A 149 -2.18 -7.04 2.77
CA ILE A 149 -3.18 -7.92 2.13
C ILE A 149 -3.57 -7.40 0.73
N GLN A 150 -3.83 -6.10 0.60
CA GLN A 150 -4.17 -5.48 -0.69
C GLN A 150 -3.04 -5.59 -1.71
N LYS A 151 -1.80 -5.65 -1.24
CA LYS A 151 -0.60 -5.83 -2.04
C LYS A 151 -0.06 -7.26 -1.95
N TYR A 152 -0.93 -8.25 -1.73
CA TYR A 152 -0.55 -9.65 -1.54
C TYR A 152 0.42 -10.16 -2.62
N SER A 153 0.21 -9.82 -3.90
CA SER A 153 1.10 -10.26 -4.99
C SER A 153 2.55 -9.79 -4.83
N LEU A 154 2.79 -8.66 -4.17
CA LEU A 154 4.13 -8.16 -3.85
C LEU A 154 4.67 -8.81 -2.58
N VAL A 155 3.83 -8.96 -1.55
CA VAL A 155 4.21 -9.57 -0.27
C VAL A 155 4.48 -11.07 -0.38
N ALA A 156 3.74 -11.79 -1.22
CA ALA A 156 3.84 -13.24 -1.41
C ALA A 156 5.25 -13.70 -1.82
N ASN A 157 6.04 -12.81 -2.44
CA ASN A 157 7.41 -13.08 -2.86
C ASN A 157 8.47 -12.66 -1.80
N ARG A 158 8.05 -12.19 -0.63
CA ARG A 158 8.92 -11.66 0.43
C ARG A 158 8.79 -12.48 1.71
N GLU A 159 9.57 -13.56 1.79
CA GLU A 159 9.51 -14.54 2.88
C GLU A 159 9.65 -13.89 4.27
N GLU A 160 10.60 -12.96 4.45
CA GLU A 160 10.82 -12.28 5.74
C GLU A 160 9.65 -11.38 6.14
N THR A 161 9.01 -10.72 5.17
CA THR A 161 7.79 -9.94 5.41
C THR A 161 6.64 -10.84 5.85
N ILE A 162 6.45 -11.99 5.19
CA ILE A 162 5.42 -12.97 5.56
C ILE A 162 5.69 -13.53 6.97
N LYS A 163 6.94 -13.86 7.31
CA LYS A 163 7.31 -14.35 8.65
C LYS A 163 6.91 -13.36 9.74
N VAL A 164 7.18 -12.07 9.53
CA VAL A 164 6.78 -11.01 10.48
C VAL A 164 5.26 -10.92 10.59
N ILE A 165 4.53 -10.93 9.47
CA ILE A 165 3.07 -10.88 9.50
C ILE A 165 2.49 -12.12 10.21
N LEU A 166 2.93 -13.34 9.88
CA LEU A 166 2.46 -14.57 10.51
C LEU A 166 2.78 -14.65 12.01
N LYS A 167 3.92 -14.08 12.44
CA LYS A 167 4.26 -14.00 13.87
C LYS A 167 3.25 -13.15 14.65
N HIS A 168 2.73 -12.08 14.06
CA HIS A 168 1.91 -11.10 14.76
C HIS A 168 0.40 -11.18 14.45
N GLU A 169 0.03 -11.65 13.26
CA GLU A 169 -1.33 -11.68 12.71
C GLU A 169 -1.63 -12.98 11.91
N PRO A 170 -1.39 -14.19 12.46
CA PRO A 170 -1.50 -15.43 11.70
C PRO A 170 -2.91 -15.66 11.17
N VAL A 171 -3.94 -15.52 12.02
CA VAL A 171 -5.33 -15.79 11.65
C VAL A 171 -5.82 -14.83 10.57
N VAL A 172 -5.51 -13.55 10.70
CA VAL A 172 -5.92 -12.52 9.74
C VAL A 172 -5.27 -12.78 8.39
N TRP A 173 -3.98 -13.11 8.38
CA TRP A 173 -3.24 -13.41 7.16
C TRP A 173 -3.76 -14.68 6.47
N ASP A 174 -3.92 -15.77 7.21
CA ASP A 174 -4.36 -17.06 6.66
C ASP A 174 -5.76 -16.95 6.03
N VAL A 175 -6.71 -16.31 6.74
CA VAL A 175 -8.08 -16.11 6.22
C VAL A 175 -8.05 -15.22 4.98
N ALA A 176 -7.32 -14.09 5.02
CA ALA A 176 -7.29 -13.16 3.91
C ALA A 176 -6.64 -13.75 2.66
N THR A 177 -5.53 -14.46 2.82
CA THR A 177 -4.81 -15.11 1.70
C THR A 177 -5.62 -16.25 1.09
N SER A 178 -6.26 -17.08 1.93
CA SER A 178 -7.16 -18.14 1.46
C SER A 178 -8.30 -17.58 0.60
N LEU A 179 -8.97 -16.52 1.06
CA LEU A 179 -10.03 -15.87 0.30
C LEU A 179 -9.51 -15.28 -1.01
N LEU A 180 -8.35 -14.62 -1.00
CA LEU A 180 -7.74 -14.06 -2.21
C LEU A 180 -7.41 -15.15 -3.24
N GLU A 181 -6.93 -16.31 -2.80
CA GLU A 181 -6.61 -17.45 -3.66
C GLU A 181 -7.87 -18.08 -4.24
N GLU A 182 -8.93 -18.26 -3.45
CA GLU A 182 -10.24 -18.72 -3.91
C GLU A 182 -10.82 -17.80 -4.98
N PHE A 183 -10.81 -16.48 -4.74
CA PHE A 183 -11.27 -15.49 -5.72
C PHE A 183 -10.41 -15.50 -7.00
N ALA A 184 -9.10 -15.67 -6.88
CA ALA A 184 -8.21 -15.77 -8.04
C ALA A 184 -8.52 -17.02 -8.88
N ALA A 185 -8.77 -18.16 -8.23
CA ALA A 185 -9.12 -19.41 -8.90
C ALA A 185 -10.50 -19.33 -9.59
N GLU A 186 -11.49 -18.74 -8.93
CA GLU A 186 -12.83 -18.53 -9.51
C GLU A 186 -12.74 -17.61 -10.74
N LYS A 187 -12.03 -16.49 -10.62
CA LYS A 187 -11.81 -15.55 -11.72
C LYS A 187 -11.13 -16.24 -12.90
N ALA A 188 -10.08 -17.03 -12.66
CA ALA A 188 -9.38 -17.78 -13.71
C ALA A 188 -10.31 -18.79 -14.42
N SER A 189 -11.15 -19.50 -13.67
CA SER A 189 -12.17 -20.42 -14.21
C SER A 189 -13.19 -19.69 -15.10
N LEU A 190 -13.66 -18.52 -14.68
CA LEU A 190 -14.60 -17.71 -15.44
C LEU A 190 -13.99 -17.21 -16.76
N TYR A 191 -12.76 -16.69 -16.72
CA TYR A 191 -12.04 -16.30 -17.94
C TYR A 191 -11.80 -17.47 -18.88
N ALA A 192 -11.47 -18.66 -18.36
CA ALA A 192 -11.31 -19.85 -19.18
C ALA A 192 -12.61 -20.26 -19.88
N LYS A 193 -13.77 -20.12 -19.21
CA LYS A 193 -15.09 -20.35 -19.81
C LYS A 193 -15.40 -19.32 -20.90
N TYR A 194 -15.21 -18.03 -20.59
CA TYR A 194 -15.44 -16.94 -21.55
C TYR A 194 -14.58 -17.10 -22.82
N THR A 195 -13.29 -17.39 -22.67
CA THR A 195 -12.40 -17.61 -23.83
C THR A 195 -12.83 -18.80 -24.68
N LYS A 196 -13.29 -19.89 -24.06
CA LYS A 196 -13.83 -21.05 -24.79
C LYS A 196 -15.12 -20.71 -25.53
N GLU A 197 -16.01 -19.93 -24.94
CA GLU A 197 -17.28 -19.52 -25.56
C GLU A 197 -17.06 -18.51 -26.69
N LYS A 198 -16.19 -17.52 -26.47
CA LYS A 198 -15.75 -16.59 -27.50
C LYS A 198 -15.13 -17.33 -28.69
N ALA A 199 -14.27 -18.33 -28.44
CA ALA A 199 -13.71 -19.16 -29.49
C ALA A 199 -14.78 -19.95 -30.27
N LYS A 200 -15.88 -20.38 -29.64
CA LYS A 200 -17.01 -21.02 -30.35
C LYS A 200 -17.77 -20.03 -31.25
N LEU A 201 -17.93 -18.78 -30.80
CA LEU A 201 -18.63 -17.74 -31.54
C LEU A 201 -17.79 -17.18 -32.70
N GLU A 202 -16.48 -16.97 -32.47
CA GLU A 202 -15.54 -16.54 -33.52
C GLU A 202 -15.27 -17.67 -34.54
N PHE A 203 -15.48 -18.94 -34.16
CA PHE A 203 -15.36 -20.11 -35.05
C PHE A 203 -16.67 -20.46 -35.79
N GLN A 204 -17.40 -19.46 -36.29
CA GLN A 204 -18.40 -19.69 -37.35
C GLN A 204 -18.26 -18.78 -38.59
N PRO A 205 -17.06 -18.63 -39.19
CA PRO A 205 -16.93 -17.99 -40.50
C PRO A 205 -17.65 -18.78 -41.61
N ASN A 206 -17.83 -20.09 -41.43
CA ASN A 206 -18.50 -20.95 -42.40
C ASN A 206 -20.03 -20.93 -42.28
N PHE A 207 -20.61 -20.62 -41.12
CA PHE A 207 -22.08 -20.57 -40.99
C PHE A 207 -22.69 -19.48 -41.87
N PHE A 208 -22.15 -18.25 -41.77
CA PHE A 208 -22.58 -17.16 -42.65
C PHE A 208 -22.24 -17.42 -44.12
N ARG A 209 -21.14 -18.13 -44.41
CA ARG A 209 -20.76 -18.52 -45.78
C ARG A 209 -21.78 -19.48 -46.38
N ASP A 210 -22.13 -20.54 -45.67
CA ASP A 210 -23.06 -21.57 -46.16
C ASP A 210 -24.49 -21.00 -46.31
N GLU A 211 -24.91 -20.11 -45.42
CA GLU A 211 -26.18 -19.38 -45.54
C GLU A 211 -26.18 -18.44 -46.76
N LEU A 212 -25.08 -17.68 -46.97
CA LEU A 212 -24.90 -16.80 -48.12
C LEU A 212 -24.84 -17.57 -49.45
N GLU A 213 -24.17 -18.72 -49.47
CA GLU A 213 -24.11 -19.58 -50.66
C GLU A 213 -25.49 -20.13 -51.02
N LYS A 214 -26.30 -20.54 -50.04
CA LYS A 214 -27.70 -20.94 -50.26
C LYS A 214 -28.56 -19.81 -50.83
N VAL A 215 -28.44 -18.59 -50.30
CA VAL A 215 -29.18 -17.42 -50.80
C VAL A 215 -28.73 -17.06 -52.22
N VAL A 216 -27.42 -17.07 -52.48
CA VAL A 216 -26.86 -16.85 -53.83
C VAL A 216 -27.37 -17.92 -54.79
N ASP A 217 -27.54 -19.16 -54.33
CA ASP A 217 -28.04 -20.25 -55.16
C ASP A 217 -29.47 -20.07 -55.67
N GLN A 218 -30.27 -19.26 -54.98
CA GLN A 218 -31.64 -18.91 -55.36
C GLN A 218 -31.73 -17.67 -56.28
N MET A 219 -30.62 -16.98 -56.57
CA MET A 219 -30.59 -15.79 -57.42
C MET A 219 -30.53 -16.13 -58.92
N SER A 220 -30.92 -15.17 -59.77
CA SER A 220 -30.75 -15.28 -61.23
C SER A 220 -29.27 -15.39 -61.62
N ASP A 221 -28.95 -16.08 -62.71
CA ASP A 221 -27.56 -16.33 -63.13
C ASP A 221 -26.72 -15.05 -63.28
N ARG A 222 -27.37 -13.95 -63.69
CA ARG A 222 -26.72 -12.64 -63.85
C ARG A 222 -26.34 -12.02 -62.50
N ASP A 223 -27.20 -12.17 -61.49
CA ASP A 223 -26.97 -11.63 -60.15
C ASP A 223 -26.03 -12.51 -59.33
N LYS A 224 -26.04 -13.82 -59.60
CA LYS A 224 -25.18 -14.85 -58.98
C LYS A 224 -23.70 -14.53 -59.15
N ALA A 225 -23.28 -14.16 -60.36
CA ALA A 225 -21.88 -13.82 -60.66
C ALA A 225 -21.43 -12.54 -59.95
N ALA A 226 -22.31 -11.54 -59.83
CA ALA A 226 -22.02 -10.30 -59.13
C ALA A 226 -21.90 -10.51 -57.61
N ALA A 227 -22.81 -11.30 -57.03
CA ALA A 227 -22.80 -11.67 -55.61
C ALA A 227 -21.52 -12.45 -55.23
N LYS A 228 -21.12 -13.44 -56.04
CA LYS A 228 -19.88 -14.21 -55.83
C LYS A 228 -18.62 -13.34 -55.81
N ARG A 229 -18.51 -12.34 -56.71
CA ARG A 229 -17.38 -11.40 -56.72
C ARG A 229 -17.34 -10.51 -55.48
N ARG A 230 -18.51 -10.12 -54.95
CA ARG A 230 -18.61 -9.32 -53.72
C ARG A 230 -18.16 -10.14 -52.51
N ILE A 231 -18.62 -11.38 -52.40
CA ILE A 231 -18.21 -12.34 -51.35
C ILE A 231 -16.69 -12.56 -51.39
N ALA A 232 -16.11 -12.79 -52.57
CA ALA A 232 -14.67 -12.99 -52.73
C ALA A 232 -13.83 -11.77 -52.28
N ARG A 233 -14.29 -10.54 -52.55
CA ARG A 233 -13.62 -9.31 -52.07
C ARG A 233 -13.66 -9.17 -50.55
N HIS A 234 -14.81 -9.46 -49.93
CA HIS A 234 -14.93 -9.41 -48.48
C HIS A 234 -14.05 -10.47 -47.80
N GLN A 235 -13.94 -11.67 -48.38
CA GLN A 235 -13.02 -12.71 -47.91
C GLN A 235 -11.55 -12.29 -48.01
N ALA A 236 -11.14 -11.70 -49.14
CA ALA A 236 -9.78 -11.19 -49.29
C ALA A 236 -9.46 -10.07 -48.29
N TYR A 237 -10.43 -9.20 -47.98
CA TYR A 237 -10.28 -8.14 -46.98
C TYR A 237 -10.14 -8.70 -45.56
N ALA A 238 -10.97 -9.67 -45.17
CA ALA A 238 -10.88 -10.32 -43.87
C ALA A 238 -9.55 -11.06 -43.68
N GLN A 239 -9.05 -11.74 -44.71
CA GLN A 239 -7.74 -12.39 -44.69
C GLN A 239 -6.58 -11.40 -44.59
N ALA A 240 -6.70 -10.20 -45.17
CA ALA A 240 -5.70 -9.15 -45.07
C ALA A 240 -5.64 -8.51 -43.67
N LEU A 241 -6.77 -8.46 -42.95
CA LEU A 241 -6.85 -7.94 -41.57
C LEU A 241 -6.25 -8.86 -40.51
N HIS A 242 -6.11 -10.16 -40.83
CA HIS A 242 -5.51 -11.17 -39.94
C HIS A 242 -4.02 -11.43 -40.23
N ARG A 243 -3.40 -10.67 -41.13
CA ARG A 243 -1.96 -10.68 -41.39
C ARG A 243 -1.30 -9.47 -40.76
#